data_AF-A0A534S8K3-F1
#
_entry.id   AF-A0A534S8K3-F1
#
_cell.length_a   1.000
_cell.length_b   1.000
_cell.length_c   1.000
_cell.angle_alpha   90.00
_cell.angle_beta   90.00
_cell.angle_gamma   90.00
#
_symmetry.space_group_name_H-M   'P 1'
#
loop_
_entity.id
_entity.type
_entity.pdbx_description
1 polymer ?
#
loop_
_entity_poly.entity_id
_entity_poly.type
_entity_poly.pdbx_seq_one_letter_code
_entity_poly.pdbx_strand_id
1 'polypeptide(L)'
;DPETIAQLRDEAARERVLLNVIDVPDASTFLSPAVLARGELTVAIGTGGASPALAARLRRDLETHVGPEYGPFVAILGAIRRVLAPEPGRAEVLSALLDSSLLDLVRRGAREEIDGLLTRVAGERLTLDRLGVALGAER
;
A
#
# COMPACT_ATOMS: atom_id res chain seq x y z
N ASP A 1 -24.15 -2.53 25.25
CA ASP A 1 -25.03 -1.82 26.20
C ASP A 1 -24.97 -0.32 25.89
N PRO A 2 -26.11 0.36 25.67
CA PRO A 2 -26.13 1.78 25.30
C PRO A 2 -25.48 2.72 26.31
N GLU A 3 -25.59 2.43 27.61
CA GLU A 3 -24.99 3.25 28.67
C GLU A 3 -23.46 3.18 28.59
N THR A 4 -22.92 1.98 28.43
CA THR A 4 -21.49 1.75 28.17
C THR A 4 -21.00 2.51 26.93
N ILE A 5 -21.76 2.51 25.83
CA ILE A 5 -21.40 3.23 24.59
C ILE A 5 -21.34 4.75 24.85
N ALA A 6 -22.31 5.30 25.57
CA ALA A 6 -22.31 6.72 25.91
C ALA A 6 -21.10 7.10 26.79
N GLN A 7 -20.80 6.29 27.82
CA GLN A 7 -19.63 6.48 28.68
C GLN A 7 -18.31 6.46 27.87
N LEU A 8 -18.15 5.47 26.98
CA LEU A 8 -16.97 5.37 26.10
C LEU A 8 -16.85 6.54 25.13
N ARG A 9 -17.97 7.05 24.61
CA ARG A 9 -17.97 8.22 23.71
C ARG A 9 -17.52 9.48 24.44
N ASP A 10 -18.04 9.72 25.64
CA ASP A 10 -17.70 10.90 26.42
C ASP A 10 -16.24 10.84 26.91
N GLU A 11 -15.75 9.65 27.26
CA GLU A 11 -14.33 9.41 27.54
C GLU A 11 -13.46 9.63 26.31
N ALA A 12 -13.80 9.05 25.17
CA ALA A 12 -13.04 9.20 23.92
C ALA A 12 -12.95 10.68 23.49
N ALA A 13 -14.04 11.44 23.65
CA ALA A 13 -14.07 12.87 23.38
C ALA A 13 -13.15 13.65 24.33
N ARG A 14 -13.15 13.31 25.63
CA ARG A 14 -12.29 13.94 26.65
C ARG A 14 -10.81 13.71 26.35
N GLU A 15 -10.45 12.48 26.02
CA GLU A 15 -9.07 12.06 25.72
C GLU A 15 -8.64 12.36 24.28
N ARG A 16 -9.56 12.86 23.43
CA ARG A 16 -9.34 13.17 22.01
C ARG A 16 -8.84 11.96 21.20
N VAL A 17 -9.39 10.79 21.49
CA VAL A 17 -9.11 9.55 20.76
C VAL A 17 -10.24 9.22 19.80
N LEU A 18 -9.89 8.57 18.68
CA LEU A 18 -10.89 8.09 17.72
C LEU A 18 -11.63 6.89 18.29
N LEU A 19 -12.95 6.87 18.15
CA LEU A 19 -13.86 5.81 18.61
C LEU A 19 -14.64 5.26 17.41
N ASN A 20 -14.62 3.95 17.25
CA ASN A 20 -15.50 3.24 16.34
C ASN A 20 -16.26 2.20 17.17
N VAL A 21 -17.58 2.36 17.19
CA VAL A 21 -18.51 1.42 17.80
C VAL A 21 -19.10 0.57 16.67
N ILE A 22 -18.74 -0.71 16.67
CA ILE A 22 -19.21 -1.68 15.67
C ILE A 22 -20.75 -1.66 15.65
N ASP A 23 -21.31 -1.59 14.44
CA ASP A 23 -22.75 -1.54 14.16
C ASP A 23 -23.52 -0.33 14.75
N VAL A 24 -22.83 0.67 15.31
CA VAL A 24 -23.43 1.91 15.85
C VAL A 24 -22.72 3.15 15.28
N PRO A 25 -22.95 3.48 13.99
CA PRO A 25 -22.25 4.58 13.31
C PRO A 25 -22.48 5.95 13.96
N ASP A 26 -23.67 6.21 14.50
CA ASP A 26 -24.00 7.49 15.16
C ASP A 26 -23.23 7.71 16.47
N ALA A 27 -22.73 6.65 17.08
CA ALA A 27 -21.88 6.72 18.27
C ALA A 27 -20.38 6.75 17.95
N SER A 28 -20.02 6.67 16.67
CA SER A 28 -18.63 6.56 16.20
C SER A 28 -18.09 7.90 15.72
N THR A 29 -16.84 8.21 16.05
CA THR A 29 -16.11 9.36 15.51
C THR A 29 -15.26 8.99 14.29
N PHE A 30 -15.10 7.69 14.01
CA PHE A 30 -14.56 7.18 12.75
C PHE A 30 -15.24 5.88 12.35
N LEU A 31 -15.17 5.54 11.05
CA LEU A 31 -15.67 4.27 10.52
C LEU A 31 -14.52 3.49 9.89
N SER A 32 -14.42 2.20 10.22
CA SER A 32 -13.40 1.33 9.62
C SER A 32 -13.64 1.15 8.12
N PRO A 33 -12.64 1.45 7.26
CA PRO A 33 -12.75 1.23 5.82
C PRO A 33 -12.55 -0.25 5.48
N ALA A 34 -12.93 -0.62 4.26
CA ALA A 34 -12.48 -1.86 3.65
C ALA A 34 -11.04 -1.67 3.14
N VAL A 35 -10.11 -2.53 3.60
CA VAL A 35 -8.66 -2.35 3.34
C VAL A 35 -8.11 -3.49 2.47
N LEU A 36 -7.37 -3.12 1.43
CA LEU A 36 -6.49 -4.00 0.66
C LEU A 36 -5.04 -3.61 0.98
N ALA A 37 -4.21 -4.57 1.36
CA ALA A 37 -2.79 -4.34 1.64
C ALA A 37 -1.87 -5.29 0.84
N ARG A 38 -0.74 -4.77 0.36
CA ARG A 38 0.34 -5.49 -0.33
C ARG A 38 1.68 -4.94 0.15
N GLY A 39 2.27 -5.54 1.18
CA GLY A 39 3.46 -4.97 1.82
C GLY A 39 3.19 -3.55 2.30
N GLU A 40 3.97 -2.57 1.83
CA GLU A 40 3.81 -1.15 2.17
C GLU A 40 2.68 -0.44 1.39
N LEU A 41 2.09 -1.06 0.35
CA LEU A 41 0.94 -0.50 -0.36
C LEU A 41 -0.35 -0.78 0.40
N THR A 42 -1.12 0.28 0.69
CA THR A 42 -2.45 0.20 1.30
C THR A 42 -3.47 0.97 0.48
N VAL A 43 -4.62 0.34 0.21
CA VAL A 43 -5.79 0.98 -0.37
C VAL A 43 -6.94 0.85 0.63
N ALA A 44 -7.48 1.99 1.07
CA ALA A 44 -8.62 2.05 1.99
C ALA A 44 -9.85 2.60 1.26
N ILE A 45 -10.97 1.89 1.36
CA ILE A 45 -12.21 2.23 0.68
C ILE A 45 -13.28 2.47 1.74
N GLY A 46 -13.85 3.67 1.75
CA GLY A 46 -14.90 4.07 2.67
C GLY A 46 -16.09 4.69 1.92
N THR A 47 -17.30 4.44 2.43
CA THR A 47 -18.53 5.07 1.95
C THR A 47 -19.14 6.02 2.99
N GLY A 48 -18.36 6.42 4.01
CA GLY A 48 -18.89 7.19 5.14
C GLY A 48 -20.07 6.52 5.86
N GLY A 49 -20.10 5.18 5.88
CA GLY A 49 -21.20 4.40 6.49
C GLY A 49 -22.40 4.12 5.58
N ALA A 50 -22.51 4.80 4.42
CA ALA A 50 -23.68 4.63 3.54
C ALA A 50 -23.86 3.22 2.97
N SER A 51 -22.76 2.50 2.67
CA SER A 51 -22.81 1.12 2.17
C SER A 51 -21.50 0.35 2.44
N PRO A 52 -21.36 -0.28 3.62
CA PRO A 52 -20.23 -1.16 3.92
C PRO A 52 -20.11 -2.32 2.91
N ALA A 53 -21.25 -2.81 2.40
CA ALA A 53 -21.29 -3.85 1.38
C ALA A 53 -20.64 -3.42 0.06
N LEU A 54 -20.86 -2.18 -0.39
CA LEU A 54 -20.21 -1.63 -1.58
C LEU A 54 -18.71 -1.47 -1.36
N ALA A 55 -18.27 -0.94 -0.22
CA ALA A 55 -16.85 -0.83 0.12
C ALA A 55 -16.16 -2.20 0.07
N ALA A 56 -16.78 -3.22 0.66
CA ALA A 56 -16.26 -4.59 0.63
C ALA A 56 -16.24 -5.21 -0.77
N ARG A 57 -17.21 -4.88 -1.63
CA ARG A 57 -17.24 -5.31 -3.04
C ARG A 57 -16.11 -4.67 -3.84
N LEU A 58 -15.97 -3.34 -3.78
CA LEU A 58 -14.90 -2.62 -4.47
C LEU A 58 -13.51 -3.09 -4.01
N ARG A 59 -13.34 -3.41 -2.72
CA ARG A 59 -12.11 -4.01 -2.21
C ARG A 59 -11.79 -5.32 -2.92
N ARG A 60 -12.75 -6.24 -3.03
CA ARG A 60 -12.57 -7.53 -3.73
C ARG A 60 -12.29 -7.34 -5.22
N ASP A 61 -13.01 -6.42 -5.86
CA ASP A 61 -12.80 -6.10 -7.27
C ASP A 61 -11.37 -5.54 -7.48
N LEU A 62 -10.87 -4.69 -6.57
CA LEU A 62 -9.48 -4.21 -6.63
C LEU A 62 -8.44 -5.29 -6.32
N GLU A 63 -8.77 -6.32 -5.53
CA GLU A 63 -7.84 -7.44 -5.29
C GLU A 63 -7.48 -8.21 -6.58
N THR A 64 -8.34 -8.18 -7.60
CA THR A 64 -8.04 -8.79 -8.90
C THR A 64 -7.09 -7.96 -9.76
N HIS A 65 -6.95 -6.66 -9.46
CA HIS A 65 -6.07 -5.74 -10.17
C HIS A 65 -4.78 -5.44 -9.42
N VAL A 66 -4.82 -5.44 -8.09
CA VAL A 66 -3.68 -5.18 -7.20
C VAL A 66 -3.23 -6.50 -6.59
N GLY A 67 -2.46 -7.26 -7.38
CA GLY A 67 -1.94 -8.58 -6.98
C GLY A 67 -0.80 -8.52 -5.95
N PRO A 68 -0.30 -9.68 -5.50
CA PRO A 68 0.81 -9.79 -4.54
C PRO A 68 2.11 -9.11 -5.02
N GLU A 69 2.33 -9.03 -6.33
CA GLU A 69 3.52 -8.41 -6.94
C GLU A 69 3.70 -6.93 -6.57
N TYR A 70 2.63 -6.24 -6.18
CA TYR A 70 2.70 -4.85 -5.75
C TYR A 70 3.53 -4.65 -4.48
N GLY A 71 3.63 -5.68 -3.62
CA GLY A 71 4.44 -5.59 -2.40
C GLY A 71 5.93 -5.37 -2.73
N PRO A 72 6.58 -6.32 -3.42
CA PRO A 72 7.97 -6.13 -3.86
C PRO A 72 8.14 -4.95 -4.81
N PHE A 73 7.17 -4.67 -5.69
CA PHE A 73 7.23 -3.52 -6.59
C PHE A 73 7.38 -2.20 -5.81
N VAL A 74 6.56 -1.99 -4.78
CA VAL A 74 6.67 -0.80 -3.90
C VAL A 74 7.98 -0.79 -3.12
N ALA A 75 8.44 -1.96 -2.65
CA ALA A 75 9.72 -2.07 -1.95
C ALA A 75 10.90 -1.64 -2.84
N ILE A 76 10.91 -2.03 -4.13
CA ILE A 76 11.92 -1.60 -5.11
C ILE A 76 11.90 -0.08 -5.27
N LEU A 77 10.74 0.50 -5.56
CA LEU A 77 10.60 1.95 -5.76
C LEU A 77 11.02 2.74 -4.50
N GLY A 78 10.63 2.26 -3.31
CA GLY A 78 11.02 2.83 -2.03
C GLY A 78 12.52 2.75 -1.77
N ALA A 79 13.15 1.61 -2.08
CA ALA A 79 14.59 1.44 -1.95
C ALA A 79 15.37 2.36 -2.89
N ILE A 80 14.93 2.49 -4.15
CA ILE A 80 15.51 3.43 -5.12
C ILE A 80 15.40 4.86 -4.61
N ARG A 81 14.24 5.24 -4.05
CA ARG A 81 14.03 6.58 -3.47
C ARG A 81 15.00 6.90 -2.33
N ARG A 82 15.45 5.89 -1.57
CA ARG A 82 16.43 6.02 -0.47
C ARG A 82 17.88 6.05 -0.96
N VAL A 83 18.22 5.21 -1.95
CA VAL A 83 19.59 5.11 -2.48
C VAL A 83 19.93 6.27 -3.40
N LEU A 84 18.97 6.70 -4.22
CA LEU A 84 19.12 7.91 -5.02
C LEU A 84 18.90 9.12 -4.11
N ALA A 85 19.94 9.96 -4.00
CA ALA A 85 19.82 11.29 -3.41
C ALA A 85 18.66 12.06 -4.06
N PRO A 86 18.07 13.06 -3.37
CA PRO A 86 17.03 13.91 -3.91
C PRO A 86 17.59 14.88 -4.97
N GLU A 87 18.17 14.32 -6.02
CA GLU A 87 18.68 15.01 -7.19
C GLU A 87 17.54 15.23 -8.19
N PRO A 88 17.66 16.24 -9.07
CA PRO A 88 16.63 16.59 -10.06
C PRO A 88 16.19 15.44 -10.97
N GLY A 89 16.96 14.34 -11.10
CA GLY A 89 16.65 13.19 -11.97
C GLY A 89 15.91 12.02 -11.28
N ARG A 90 15.70 12.06 -9.96
CA ARG A 90 15.11 10.92 -9.24
C ARG A 90 13.64 10.69 -9.61
N ALA A 91 12.89 11.77 -9.86
CA ALA A 91 11.48 11.68 -10.20
C ALA A 91 11.29 11.04 -11.58
N GLU A 92 12.16 11.38 -12.52
CA GLU A 92 12.23 10.88 -13.89
C GLU A 92 12.57 9.40 -13.90
N VAL A 93 13.55 8.97 -13.09
CA VAL A 93 13.89 7.54 -12.92
C VAL A 93 12.70 6.76 -12.38
N LEU A 94 12.04 7.26 -11.32
CA LEU A 94 10.87 6.59 -10.74
C LEU A 94 9.70 6.54 -11.73
N SER A 95 9.43 7.63 -12.45
CA SER A 95 8.40 7.65 -13.50
C SER A 95 8.72 6.64 -14.61
N ALA A 96 9.96 6.64 -15.11
CA ALA A 96 10.38 5.70 -16.13
C ALA A 96 10.24 4.23 -15.70
N LEU A 97 10.43 3.92 -14.41
CA LEU A 97 10.20 2.59 -13.87
C LEU A 97 8.71 2.25 -13.73
N LEU A 98 7.88 3.21 -13.33
CA LEU A 98 6.41 3.05 -13.30
C LEU A 98 5.84 2.78 -14.69
N ASP A 99 6.39 3.44 -15.71
CA ASP A 99 5.99 3.30 -17.12
C ASP A 99 6.67 2.12 -17.84
N SER A 100 7.47 1.33 -17.12
CA SER A 100 8.19 0.18 -17.67
C SER A 100 7.49 -1.16 -17.40
N SER A 101 8.09 -2.25 -17.89
CA SER A 101 7.66 -3.62 -17.58
C SER A 101 7.98 -4.08 -16.15
N LEU A 102 8.51 -3.22 -15.27
CA LEU A 102 8.98 -3.62 -13.94
C LEU A 102 7.92 -4.41 -13.14
N LEU A 103 6.67 -3.97 -13.13
CA LEU A 103 5.60 -4.68 -12.41
C LEU A 103 5.38 -6.11 -12.94
N ASP A 104 5.39 -6.27 -14.26
CA ASP A 104 5.24 -7.58 -14.90
C ASP A 104 6.45 -8.48 -14.65
N LEU A 105 7.65 -7.91 -14.62
CA LEU A 105 8.87 -8.65 -14.27
C LEU A 105 8.84 -9.12 -12.81
N VAL A 106 8.37 -8.26 -11.90
CA VAL A 106 8.17 -8.63 -10.49
C VAL A 106 7.13 -9.75 -10.37
N ARG A 107 6.00 -9.65 -11.09
CA ARG A 107 4.97 -10.71 -11.12
C ARG A 107 5.54 -12.06 -11.58
N ARG A 108 6.45 -12.05 -12.55
CA ARG A 108 7.11 -13.25 -13.09
C ARG A 108 8.27 -13.75 -12.22
N GLY A 109 8.71 -12.99 -11.21
CA GLY A 109 9.93 -13.29 -10.46
C GLY A 109 11.22 -13.24 -11.31
N ALA A 110 11.21 -12.47 -12.41
CA ALA A 110 12.27 -12.47 -13.42
C ALA A 110 13.48 -11.62 -12.97
N ARG A 111 14.21 -12.10 -11.95
CA ARG A 111 15.27 -11.37 -11.26
C ARG A 111 16.33 -10.75 -12.19
N GLU A 112 16.88 -11.53 -13.10
CA GLU A 112 17.91 -11.05 -14.04
C GLU A 112 17.39 -9.94 -14.95
N GLU A 113 16.15 -10.06 -15.43
CA GLU A 113 15.49 -9.04 -16.25
C GLU A 113 15.22 -7.76 -15.45
N ILE A 114 14.87 -7.88 -14.17
CA ILE A 114 14.70 -6.74 -13.26
C ILE A 114 16.03 -6.02 -13.07
N ASP A 115 17.10 -6.73 -12.76
CA ASP A 115 18.42 -6.12 -12.56
C ASP A 115 18.92 -5.42 -13.84
N GLY A 116 18.68 -6.02 -15.01
CA GLY A 116 18.98 -5.39 -16.31
C GLY A 116 18.16 -4.10 -16.54
N LEU A 117 16.86 -4.11 -16.21
CA LEU A 117 16.00 -2.94 -16.29
C LEU A 117 16.44 -1.83 -15.34
N LEU A 118 16.74 -2.17 -14.08
CA LEU A 118 17.21 -1.23 -13.06
C LEU A 118 18.53 -0.58 -13.47
N THR A 119 19.48 -1.38 -13.94
CA THR A 119 20.78 -0.93 -14.47
C THR A 119 20.59 0.08 -15.60
N ARG A 120 19.68 -0.21 -16.55
CA ARG A 120 19.43 0.63 -17.72
C ARG A 120 18.74 1.94 -17.38
N VAL A 121 17.75 1.92 -16.47
CA VAL A 121 16.90 3.10 -16.19
C VAL A 121 17.45 3.96 -15.06
N ALA A 122 17.96 3.32 -14.01
CA ALA A 122 18.39 4.01 -12.79
C ALA A 122 19.93 4.07 -12.64
N GLY A 123 20.67 3.46 -13.56
CA GLY A 123 22.13 3.50 -13.66
C GLY A 123 22.80 2.18 -13.28
N GLU A 124 24.03 1.97 -13.78
CA GLU A 124 24.77 0.70 -13.80
C GLU A 124 25.01 0.01 -12.45
N ARG A 125 24.62 0.66 -11.35
CA ARG A 125 24.82 0.16 -10.00
C ARG A 125 23.58 -0.37 -9.30
N LEU A 126 22.39 -0.28 -9.87
CA LEU A 126 21.17 -0.69 -9.16
C LEU A 126 20.74 -2.12 -9.55
N THR A 127 20.74 -3.00 -8.54
CA THR A 127 20.26 -4.38 -8.59
C THR A 127 19.41 -4.66 -7.36
N LEU A 128 18.58 -5.69 -7.39
CA LEU A 128 17.76 -6.13 -6.28
C LEU A 128 18.58 -6.42 -5.01
N ASP A 129 19.75 -7.05 -5.16
CA ASP A 129 20.67 -7.29 -4.03
C ASP A 129 21.15 -5.99 -3.38
N ARG A 130 21.54 -5.00 -4.19
CA ARG A 130 22.00 -3.71 -3.68
C ARG A 130 20.89 -2.88 -3.07
N LEU A 131 19.66 -3.06 -3.55
CA LEU A 131 18.47 -2.47 -2.96
C LEU A 131 18.02 -3.19 -1.68
N GLY A 132 18.55 -4.39 -1.40
CA GLY A 132 18.13 -5.23 -0.28
C GLY A 132 16.68 -5.68 -0.40
N VAL A 133 16.16 -5.85 -1.63
CA VAL A 133 14.76 -6.20 -1.87
C VAL A 133 14.65 -7.65 -2.33
N ALA A 134 13.84 -8.43 -1.60
CA ALA A 134 13.41 -9.76 -2.01
C ALA A 134 12.07 -9.66 -2.76
N LEU A 135 11.88 -10.48 -3.80
CA LEU A 135 10.64 -10.50 -4.60
C LEU A 135 9.49 -11.28 -3.92
N GLY A 136 9.65 -11.67 -2.66
CA GLY A 136 8.75 -12.58 -1.94
C GLY A 136 9.34 -13.98 -1.79
N ALA A 137 8.93 -14.67 -0.72
CA ALA A 137 9.51 -15.89 -0.22
C ALA A 137 9.42 -17.06 -1.22
N GLU A 138 10.48 -17.86 -1.28
CA GLU A 138 10.32 -19.25 -1.69
C GLU A 138 9.34 -19.93 -0.72
N ARG A 139 8.14 -20.20 -1.23
CA ARG A 139 7.07 -21.03 -0.64
C ARG A 139 6.36 -20.52 0.62
#